data_AF-A0A9D9DND0-F1
#
_entry.id   AF-A0A9D9DND0-F1
#
_cell.length_a   1.000
_cell.length_b   1.000
_cell.length_c   1.000
_cell.angle_alpha   90.00
_cell.angle_beta   90.00
_cell.angle_gamma   90.00
#
_symmetry.space_group_name_H-M   'P 1'
#
loop_
_entity.id
_entity.type
_entity.pdbx_description
1 polymer ?
#
loop_
_entity_poly.entity_id
_entity_poly.type
_entity_poly.pdbx_seq_one_letter_code
_entity_poly.pdbx_strand_id
1 'polypeptide(L)' 'MIINDFDDFQLVKFLLNREYVLQKTLNEKLNEKLGKNTKASAFSCKLKRQHLTFKELKLICDILGYDLIVQKRKNL' A
#
# COMPACT_ATOMS: atom_id res chain seq x y z
N MET A 1 4.47 -14.86 1.54
CA MET A 1 5.54 -14.29 0.68
C MET A 1 6.34 -13.32 1.53
N ILE A 2 7.66 -13.29 1.40
CA ILE A 2 8.53 -12.38 2.14
C ILE A 2 8.79 -11.16 1.24
N ILE A 3 8.42 -9.96 1.69
CA ILE A 3 8.53 -8.68 0.96
C ILE A 3 9.54 -7.73 1.61
N ASN A 4 10.46 -8.26 2.42
CA ASN A 4 11.29 -7.46 3.32
C ASN A 4 12.19 -6.43 2.60
N ASP A 5 12.46 -6.64 1.31
CA ASP A 5 13.33 -5.80 0.50
C ASP A 5 12.56 -4.82 -0.42
N PHE A 6 11.23 -4.74 -0.27
CA PHE A 6 10.41 -3.86 -1.09
C PHE A 6 10.36 -2.44 -0.52
N ASP A 7 10.50 -1.45 -1.39
CA ASP A 7 10.08 -0.09 -1.09
C ASP A 7 8.55 0.10 -1.24
N ASP A 8 8.05 1.26 -0.82
CA ASP A 8 6.63 1.61 -0.88
C ASP A 8 6.01 1.43 -2.28
N PHE A 9 6.74 1.81 -3.32
CA PHE A 9 6.25 1.73 -4.69
C PHE A 9 6.20 0.29 -5.18
N GLN A 10 7.25 -0.49 -4.93
CA GLN A 10 7.32 -1.91 -5.28
C GLN A 10 6.23 -2.71 -4.56
N LEU A 11 6.04 -2.47 -3.25
CA LEU A 11 5.01 -3.12 -2.47
C LEU A 11 3.61 -2.83 -3.00
N VAL A 12 3.25 -1.56 -3.14
CA VAL A 12 1.90 -1.20 -3.57
C VAL A 12 1.64 -1.66 -5.00
N LYS A 13 2.61 -1.51 -5.91
CA LYS A 13 2.48 -1.98 -7.30
C LYS A 13 2.32 -3.51 -7.36
N PHE A 14 3.05 -4.25 -6.54
CA PHE A 14 2.92 -5.70 -6.45
C PHE A 14 1.51 -6.12 -6.04
N LEU A 15 0.98 -5.53 -4.94
CA LEU A 15 -0.35 -5.86 -4.43
C LEU A 15 -1.45 -5.51 -5.46
N LEU A 16 -1.35 -4.34 -6.08
CA LEU A 16 -2.30 -3.91 -7.13
C LEU A 16 -2.33 -4.87 -8.32
N ASN A 17 -1.15 -5.28 -8.80
CA ASN A 17 -1.06 -6.22 -9.93
C ASN A 17 -1.66 -7.59 -9.57
N ARG A 18 -1.47 -8.04 -8.33
CA ARG A 18 -1.99 -9.33 -7.86
C ARG A 18 -3.51 -9.36 -7.76
N GLU A 19 -4.12 -8.24 -7.37
CA GLU A 19 -5.57 -8.10 -7.24
C GLU A 19 -6.24 -7.53 -8.50
N TYR A 20 -5.51 -7.30 -9.58
CA TYR A 20 -6.00 -6.64 -10.80
C TYR A 20 -6.67 -5.26 -10.54
N VAL A 21 -6.14 -4.52 -9.56
CA VAL A 21 -6.67 -3.21 -9.15
C VAL A 21 -5.83 -2.08 -9.74
N LEU A 22 -6.50 -1.04 -10.28
CA LEU A 22 -5.82 0.16 -10.73
C LEU A 22 -5.39 1.04 -9.55
N GLN A 23 -4.22 1.67 -9.65
CA GLN A 23 -3.73 2.61 -8.61
C GLN A 23 -4.71 3.77 -8.36
N LYS A 24 -5.44 4.21 -9.38
CA LYS A 24 -6.49 5.24 -9.26
C LYS A 24 -7.60 4.77 -8.31
N THR A 25 -8.09 3.55 -8.49
CA THR A 25 -9.15 2.94 -7.66
C THR A 25 -8.69 2.78 -6.21
N LEU A 26 -7.44 2.37 -5.98
CA LEU A 26 -6.88 2.34 -4.62
C LEU A 26 -6.85 3.73 -3.99
N ASN A 27 -6.41 4.74 -4.73
CA ASN A 27 -6.35 6.13 -4.24
C ASN A 27 -7.75 6.68 -3.89
N GLU A 28 -8.77 6.36 -4.67
CA GLU A 28 -10.17 6.73 -4.39
C GLU A 28 -10.65 6.12 -3.07
N LYS A 29 -10.51 4.79 -2.91
CA LYS A 29 -10.87 4.10 -1.67
C LYS A 29 -10.08 4.58 -0.45
N LEU A 30 -8.80 4.90 -0.63
CA LEU A 30 -7.94 5.41 0.44
C LEU A 30 -8.37 6.81 0.87
N ASN A 31 -8.73 7.67 -0.09
CA ASN A 31 -9.27 9.00 0.17
C ASN A 31 -10.60 8.93 0.95
N GLU A 32 -11.51 8.03 0.56
CA GLU A 32 -12.77 7.79 1.27
C GLU A 32 -12.53 7.39 2.73
N LYS A 33 -11.66 6.41 2.99
CA LYS A 33 -11.32 5.94 4.34
C LYS A 33 -10.61 6.99 5.20
N LEU A 34 -9.90 7.95 4.57
CA LEU A 34 -9.13 8.98 5.27
C LEU A 34 -9.84 10.34 5.36
N GLY A 35 -10.97 10.52 4.69
CA GLY A 35 -11.61 11.84 4.56
C GLY A 35 -10.72 12.85 3.83
N LYS A 36 -9.96 12.40 2.83
CA LYS A 36 -9.01 13.23 2.05
C LYS A 36 -9.41 13.31 0.59
N ASN A 37 -8.83 14.25 -0.14
CA ASN A 37 -8.97 14.37 -1.60
C ASN A 37 -7.60 14.45 -2.28
N THR A 38 -6.76 13.44 -2.05
CA THR A 38 -5.43 13.34 -2.66
C THR A 38 -5.56 13.00 -4.14
N LYS A 39 -4.90 13.76 -5.01
CA LYS A 39 -4.84 13.45 -6.45
C LYS A 39 -4.04 12.16 -6.68
N ALA A 40 -4.43 11.35 -7.66
CA ALA A 40 -3.73 10.10 -8.00
C ALA A 40 -2.23 10.32 -8.33
N SER A 41 -1.89 11.45 -8.98
CA SER A 41 -0.50 11.82 -9.24
C SER A 41 0.29 12.12 -7.96
N ALA A 42 -0.33 12.79 -6.99
CA ALA A 42 0.28 13.06 -5.69
C ALA A 42 0.50 11.76 -4.90
N PHE A 43 -0.46 10.82 -4.96
CA PHE A 43 -0.30 9.50 -4.37
C PHE A 43 0.84 8.70 -5.04
N SER A 44 0.93 8.73 -6.38
CA SER A 44 2.05 8.11 -7.10
C SER A 44 3.40 8.71 -6.71
N CYS A 45 3.51 10.04 -6.64
CA CYS A 45 4.71 10.72 -6.17
C CYS A 45 5.06 10.34 -4.73
N LYS A 46 4.06 10.17 -3.87
CA LYS A 46 4.24 9.77 -2.48
C LYS A 46 4.87 8.38 -2.36
N LEU A 47 4.39 7.41 -3.14
CA LEU A 47 4.96 6.06 -3.18
C LEU A 47 6.42 6.08 -3.68
N LYS A 48 6.70 6.81 -4.77
CA LYS A 48 8.06 6.93 -5.31
C LYS A 48 9.04 7.62 -4.36
N ARG A 49 8.54 8.49 -3.49
CA ARG A 49 9.34 9.19 -2.46
C ARG A 49 9.48 8.41 -1.16
N GLN A 50 8.92 7.20 -1.07
CA GLN A 50 8.96 6.36 0.13
C GLN A 50 8.35 7.04 1.38
N HIS A 51 7.23 7.74 1.17
CA HIS A 51 6.55 8.50 2.22
C HIS A 51 5.23 7.85 2.68
N LEU A 52 5.00 6.56 2.39
CA LEU A 52 3.80 5.85 2.82
C LEU A 52 3.80 5.71 4.34
N THR A 53 2.75 6.21 4.98
CA THR A 53 2.62 6.05 6.43
C THR A 53 2.14 4.64 6.77
N PHE A 54 2.47 4.15 7.95
CA PHE A 54 1.98 2.86 8.42
C PHE A 54 0.43 2.78 8.50
N LYS A 55 -0.24 3.91 8.80
CA LYS A 55 -1.71 4.00 8.76
C LYS A 55 -2.24 3.76 7.35
N GLU A 56 -1.60 4.33 6.34
CA GLU A 56 -1.99 4.11 4.95
C GLU A 56 -1.69 2.69 4.50
N LEU A 57 -0.56 2.11 4.89
CA LEU A 57 -0.26 0.70 4.61
C LEU A 57 -1.34 -0.23 5.17
N LYS A 58 -1.77 -0.04 6.42
CA LYS A 58 -2.88 -0.80 7.02
C LYS A 58 -4.17 -0.71 6.21
N LEU A 59 -4.52 0.50 5.76
CA LEU A 59 -5.72 0.71 4.95
C LEU A 59 -5.59 0.11 3.56
N ILE A 60 -4.41 0.16 2.95
CA ILE A 60 -4.17 -0.50 1.66
C ILE A 60 -4.35 -2.00 1.80
N CYS A 61 -3.82 -2.62 2.87
CA CYS A 61 -4.05 -4.03 3.16
C CYS A 61 -5.54 -4.35 3.36
N ASP A 62 -6.26 -3.57 4.17
CA ASP A 62 -7.71 -3.70 4.38
C ASP A 62 -8.50 -3.61 3.06
N ILE A 63 -8.19 -2.62 2.23
CA ILE A 63 -8.85 -2.39 0.93
C ILE A 63 -8.63 -3.56 -0.04
N LEU A 64 -7.43 -4.15 -0.03
CA LEU A 64 -7.03 -5.21 -0.94
C LEU A 64 -7.26 -6.62 -0.38
N GLY A 65 -7.85 -6.76 0.82
CA GLY A 65 -8.16 -8.06 1.43
C GLY A 65 -6.94 -8.79 1.99
N TYR A 66 -5.92 -8.06 2.44
CA TYR A 66 -4.71 -8.62 3.04
C TYR A 66 -4.68 -8.42 4.56
N ASP A 67 -4.23 -9.46 5.27
CA ASP A 67 -3.76 -9.31 6.65
C ASP A 67 -2.34 -8.74 6.69
N LEU A 68 -2.11 -7.77 7.58
CA LEU A 68 -0.77 -7.25 7.85
C LEU A 68 -0.18 -7.91 9.11
N ILE A 69 0.63 -8.95 8.90
CA ILE A 69 1.16 -9.79 9.98
C ILE A 69 2.63 -9.47 10.24
N VAL A 70 2.97 -9.18 11.49
CA VAL A 70 4.38 -9.10 11.95
C VAL A 70 4.80 -10.48 12.43
N GLN A 71 5.79 -11.07 11.77
CA GLN A 71 6.34 -12.37 12.14
C GLN A 71 7.78 -12.23 12.60
N LYS A 72 8.11 -12.76 13.78
CA LYS A 72 9.49 -12.88 14.25
C LYS A 72 10.24 -13.90 13.39
N ARG A 73 11.44 -13.54 12.89
CA ARG A 73 12.31 -14.50 12.18
C ARG A 73 12.57 -15.70 13.09
N LYS A 74 12.31 -16.91 12.59
CA LYS A 74 12.66 -18.15 13.28
C LYS A 74 14.11 -18.46 12.90
N ASN A 75 15.01 -18.34 13.87
CA ASN A 75 16.44 -18.64 13.82
C ASN A 75 17.29 -17.56 13.12
N LEU A 76 18.13 -16.89 13.92
CA LEU A 76 19.40 -16.30 13.48
C LEU A 76 20.49 -17.30 13.85
#